data_AF-A0A5T0Q437-F1
#
_entry.id   AF-A0A5T0Q437-F1
#
_cell.length_a   1.000
_cell.length_b   1.000
_cell.length_c   1.000
_cell.angle_alpha   90.00
_cell.angle_beta   90.00
_cell.angle_gamma   90.00
#
_symmetry.space_group_name_H-M   'P 1'
#
loop_
_entity.id
_entity.type
_entity.pdbx_description
1 polymer ?
#
loop_
_entity_poly.entity_id
_entity_poly.type
_entity_poly.pdbx_seq_one_letter_code
_entity_poly.pdbx_strand_id
1 'polypeptide(L)'
;QASKDENGKLVLTSADGRGIKITGSIGAGAGVLKTENYGRLSLVKNDGRDINISGTNLSAIGMGAADMISQASVSLRESKGQISAANADAMGFNSYNGGGDKQIIIASSISAFMSQAGSGFSAGSGFSVGSGKGYSTALSGSVQIVSGAASISSTYVVSAGSGFSSGSGNSQFAALRTTAVGATDETAGVTTLKGAMAVMDIAETAITNLD
;
A
#
# COMPACT_ATOMS: atom_id res chain seq x y z
N GLN A 1 -6.34 -1.22 -19.11
CA GLN A 1 -5.43 -0.33 -19.86
C GLN A 1 -4.00 -0.60 -19.41
N ALA A 2 -3.04 -0.64 -20.33
CA ALA A 2 -1.62 -0.74 -20.00
C ALA A 2 -0.92 0.58 -20.36
N SER A 3 0.02 1.00 -19.53
CA SER A 3 0.83 2.21 -19.72
C SER A 3 2.23 2.01 -19.11
N LYS A 4 3.12 2.97 -19.37
CA LYS A 4 4.47 3.04 -18.79
C LYS A 4 4.56 4.31 -17.95
N ASP A 5 5.01 4.21 -16.71
CA ASP A 5 5.19 5.37 -15.83
C ASP A 5 6.46 6.17 -16.17
N GLU A 6 6.67 7.28 -15.46
CA GLU A 6 7.80 8.18 -15.68
C GLU A 6 9.15 7.52 -15.34
N ASN A 7 9.13 6.51 -14.47
CA ASN A 7 10.29 5.72 -14.05
C ASN A 7 10.51 4.47 -14.93
N GLY A 8 9.66 4.27 -15.94
CA GLY A 8 9.70 3.17 -16.88
C GLY A 8 9.08 1.85 -16.40
N LYS A 9 8.34 1.86 -15.30
CA LYS A 9 7.58 0.71 -14.79
C LYS A 9 6.33 0.47 -15.64
N LEU A 10 5.93 -0.80 -15.74
CA LEU A 10 4.66 -1.19 -16.35
C LEU A 10 3.50 -0.90 -15.38
N VAL A 11 2.50 -0.16 -15.86
CA VAL A 11 1.28 0.13 -15.10
C VAL A 11 0.09 -0.53 -15.80
N LEU A 12 -0.71 -1.26 -15.04
CA LEU A 12 -1.96 -1.85 -15.48
C LEU A 12 -3.10 -1.23 -14.69
N THR A 13 -3.96 -0.47 -15.37
CA THR A 13 -5.07 0.26 -14.76
C THR A 13 -6.40 -0.24 -15.31
N SER A 14 -7.36 -0.46 -14.41
CA SER A 14 -8.74 -0.77 -14.74
C SER A 14 -9.60 0.47 -14.47
N ALA A 15 -10.05 1.14 -15.54
CA ALA A 15 -10.75 2.43 -15.42
C ALA A 15 -12.14 2.29 -14.78
N ASP A 16 -12.79 1.15 -14.95
CA ASP A 16 -14.09 0.83 -14.39
C ASP A 16 -14.01 0.04 -13.08
N GLY A 17 -12.81 -0.04 -12.47
CA GLY A 17 -12.62 -0.65 -11.15
C GLY A 17 -12.68 -2.18 -11.13
N ARG A 18 -12.66 -2.87 -12.27
CA ARG A 18 -12.55 -4.34 -12.30
C ARG A 18 -11.19 -4.81 -11.80
N GLY A 19 -11.17 -5.98 -11.16
CA GLY A 19 -9.93 -6.64 -10.80
C GLY A 19 -9.10 -7.06 -12.01
N ILE A 20 -7.79 -6.97 -11.85
CA ILE A 20 -6.79 -7.42 -12.81
C ILE A 20 -6.27 -8.77 -12.32
N LYS A 21 -6.59 -9.81 -13.08
CA LYS A 21 -6.10 -11.17 -12.88
C LYS A 21 -5.33 -11.62 -14.12
N ILE A 22 -4.03 -11.81 -13.95
CA ILE A 22 -3.12 -12.26 -14.99
C ILE A 22 -2.96 -13.77 -14.82
N THR A 23 -3.43 -14.52 -15.82
CA THR A 23 -3.20 -15.96 -15.90
C THR A 23 -1.99 -16.25 -16.79
N GLY A 24 -1.33 -17.39 -16.59
CA GLY A 24 -0.07 -17.71 -17.26
C GLY A 24 1.11 -16.89 -16.73
N SER A 25 2.19 -16.81 -17.52
CA SER A 25 3.41 -16.07 -17.15
C SER A 25 3.53 -14.79 -17.95
N ILE A 26 3.53 -13.64 -17.26
CA ILE A 26 3.85 -12.33 -17.84
C ILE A 26 5.38 -12.10 -17.95
N GLY A 27 6.17 -12.97 -17.34
CA GLY A 27 7.63 -12.88 -17.26
C GLY A 27 8.12 -11.98 -16.12
N ALA A 28 9.15 -12.43 -15.40
CA ALA A 28 9.72 -11.68 -14.27
C ALA A 28 10.28 -10.31 -14.69
N GLY A 29 10.66 -10.16 -15.95
CA GLY A 29 11.11 -8.89 -16.52
C GLY A 29 10.06 -7.78 -16.56
N ALA A 30 8.77 -8.11 -16.49
CA ALA A 30 7.69 -7.13 -16.43
C ALA A 30 7.61 -6.39 -15.08
N GLY A 31 8.29 -6.89 -14.03
CA GLY A 31 8.26 -6.29 -12.69
C GLY A 31 6.92 -6.46 -11.95
N VAL A 32 6.03 -7.31 -12.46
CA VAL A 32 4.72 -7.60 -11.85
C VAL A 32 4.83 -8.86 -11.00
N LEU A 33 4.96 -8.69 -9.68
CA LEU A 33 5.07 -9.80 -8.73
C LEU A 33 3.71 -10.35 -8.28
N LYS A 34 2.67 -9.50 -8.28
CA LYS A 34 1.31 -9.84 -7.88
C LYS A 34 0.43 -9.95 -9.13
N THR A 35 -0.02 -11.16 -9.45
CA THR A 35 -0.82 -11.45 -10.65
C THR A 35 -2.32 -11.33 -10.43
N GLU A 36 -2.78 -11.16 -9.19
CA GLU A 36 -4.19 -10.99 -8.84
C GLU A 36 -4.36 -9.76 -7.93
N ASN A 37 -5.04 -8.74 -8.44
CA ASN A 37 -5.24 -7.47 -7.75
C ASN A 37 -6.63 -6.89 -8.07
N TYR A 38 -7.44 -6.66 -7.03
CA TYR A 38 -8.79 -6.11 -7.13
C TYR A 38 -8.88 -4.62 -6.75
N GLY A 39 -7.74 -3.94 -6.63
CA GLY A 39 -7.67 -2.55 -6.19
C GLY A 39 -7.85 -2.41 -4.67
N ARG A 40 -8.27 -1.22 -4.24
CA ARG A 40 -8.50 -0.87 -2.84
C ARG A 40 -9.82 -0.14 -2.73
N LEU A 41 -10.45 -0.25 -1.57
CA LEU A 41 -11.59 0.57 -1.18
C LEU A 41 -11.10 1.75 -0.33
N SER A 42 -11.59 2.95 -0.62
CA SER A 42 -11.40 4.15 0.20
C SER A 42 -12.77 4.69 0.55
N LEU A 43 -12.95 5.01 1.83
CA LEU A 43 -14.21 5.49 2.38
C LEU A 43 -13.94 6.81 3.07
N VAL A 44 -14.79 7.80 2.82
CA VAL A 44 -14.70 9.14 3.38
C VAL A 44 -15.97 9.41 4.17
N LYS A 45 -15.82 9.96 5.37
CA LYS A 45 -16.92 10.40 6.23
C LYS A 45 -16.69 11.85 6.63
N ASN A 46 -17.78 12.61 6.70
CA ASN A 46 -17.77 14.06 6.89
C ASN A 46 -18.10 14.51 8.33
N ASP A 47 -18.06 13.62 9.32
CA ASP A 47 -18.37 13.97 10.72
C ASP A 47 -17.21 13.71 11.70
N GLY A 48 -16.04 13.31 11.18
CA GLY A 48 -14.84 13.03 11.97
C GLY A 48 -14.90 11.79 12.87
N ARG A 49 -16.02 11.07 12.90
CA ARG A 49 -16.15 9.79 13.62
C ARG A 49 -15.63 8.65 12.77
N ASP A 50 -15.29 7.55 13.44
CA ASP A 50 -14.84 6.33 12.78
C ASP A 50 -15.94 5.73 11.89
N ILE A 51 -15.52 5.11 10.78
CA ILE A 51 -16.41 4.29 9.94
C ILE A 51 -16.34 2.87 10.47
N ASN A 52 -17.24 2.54 11.40
CA ASN A 52 -17.33 1.18 11.94
C ASN A 52 -17.93 0.22 10.90
N ILE A 53 -17.07 -0.49 10.16
CA ILE A 53 -17.46 -1.47 9.15
C ILE A 53 -17.50 -2.85 9.80
N SER A 54 -18.64 -3.52 9.69
CA SER A 54 -18.79 -4.92 10.06
C SER A 54 -19.62 -5.64 9.00
N GLY A 55 -19.29 -6.91 8.75
CA GLY A 55 -19.93 -7.69 7.70
C GLY A 55 -19.30 -9.06 7.54
N THR A 56 -19.77 -9.79 6.53
CA THR A 56 -19.19 -11.07 6.14
C THR A 56 -18.21 -10.87 4.98
N ASN A 57 -17.17 -11.70 4.91
CA ASN A 57 -16.19 -11.72 3.81
C ASN A 57 -15.49 -10.36 3.52
N LEU A 58 -15.25 -9.54 4.55
CA LEU A 58 -14.56 -8.24 4.39
C LEU A 58 -13.12 -8.35 3.86
N SER A 59 -12.49 -9.52 3.97
CA SER A 59 -11.18 -9.78 3.36
C SER A 59 -11.20 -9.66 1.83
N ALA A 60 -12.37 -9.80 1.17
CA ALA A 60 -12.49 -9.62 -0.28
C ALA A 60 -12.26 -8.17 -0.72
N ILE A 61 -12.47 -7.19 0.17
CA ILE A 61 -12.24 -5.77 -0.07
C ILE A 61 -10.99 -5.25 0.65
N GLY A 62 -10.18 -6.14 1.23
CA GLY A 62 -8.98 -5.78 2.00
C GLY A 62 -9.27 -5.06 3.32
N MET A 63 -10.44 -5.31 3.93
CA MET A 63 -10.85 -4.76 5.23
C MET A 63 -11.21 -5.87 6.23
N GLY A 64 -10.68 -7.08 6.04
CA GLY A 64 -10.83 -8.19 6.98
C GLY A 64 -9.97 -8.00 8.23
N ALA A 65 -10.19 -8.85 9.24
CA ALA A 65 -9.48 -8.77 10.54
C ALA A 65 -7.96 -8.99 10.45
N ALA A 66 -7.47 -9.55 9.33
CA ALA A 66 -6.05 -9.78 9.08
C ALA A 66 -5.42 -8.72 8.14
N ASP A 67 -6.24 -7.83 7.57
CA ASP A 67 -5.78 -6.78 6.66
C ASP A 67 -5.31 -5.56 7.45
N MET A 68 -4.22 -4.94 7.00
CA MET A 68 -3.73 -3.68 7.58
C MET A 68 -4.41 -2.51 6.88
N ILE A 69 -5.24 -1.77 7.61
CA ILE A 69 -6.10 -0.69 7.11
C ILE A 69 -5.55 0.65 7.62
N SER A 70 -5.51 1.65 6.75
CA SER A 70 -5.13 3.01 7.14
C SER A 70 -6.35 3.91 7.24
N GLN A 71 -6.46 4.60 8.37
CA GLN A 71 -7.56 5.51 8.68
C GLN A 71 -7.01 6.75 9.36
N ALA A 72 -7.59 7.91 9.06
CA ALA A 72 -7.21 9.19 9.63
C ALA A 72 -8.40 10.16 9.59
N SER A 73 -8.50 11.02 10.61
CA SER A 73 -9.34 12.22 10.59
C SER A 73 -8.45 13.43 10.34
N VAL A 74 -8.75 14.23 9.33
CA VAL A 74 -7.93 15.40 8.95
C VAL A 74 -8.76 16.67 9.10
N SER A 75 -8.26 17.64 9.86
CA SER A 75 -8.89 18.96 9.97
C SER A 75 -8.58 19.85 8.76
N LEU A 76 -9.40 20.88 8.55
CA LEU A 76 -9.17 21.91 7.52
C LEU A 76 -7.82 22.64 7.70
N ARG A 77 -7.29 22.68 8.92
CA ARG A 77 -5.98 23.27 9.17
C ARG A 77 -4.86 22.35 8.72
N GLU A 78 -4.97 21.07 9.02
CA GLU A 78 -3.97 20.06 8.66
C GLU A 78 -3.88 19.88 7.15
N SER A 79 -4.99 20.07 6.42
CA SER A 79 -5.00 20.00 4.95
C SER A 79 -4.18 21.11 4.28
N LYS A 80 -3.77 22.16 5.00
CA LYS A 80 -2.89 23.22 4.49
C LYS A 80 -1.40 22.86 4.58
N GLY A 81 -1.04 21.96 5.50
CA GLY A 81 0.33 21.54 5.75
C GLY A 81 0.81 20.45 4.78
N GLN A 82 2.08 20.06 4.92
CA GLN A 82 2.59 18.85 4.28
C GLN A 82 1.80 17.64 4.79
N ILE A 83 1.40 16.77 3.87
CA ILE A 83 0.57 15.60 4.20
C ILE A 83 1.52 14.48 4.61
N SER A 84 1.42 13.99 5.85
CA SER A 84 2.25 12.88 6.31
C SER A 84 1.97 11.60 5.51
N ALA A 85 2.96 10.73 5.35
CA ALA A 85 2.80 9.47 4.61
C ALA A 85 1.64 8.59 5.13
N ALA A 86 1.36 8.60 6.43
CA ALA A 86 0.24 7.86 7.02
C ALA A 86 -1.12 8.46 6.62
N ASN A 87 -1.23 9.79 6.63
CA ASN A 87 -2.44 10.47 6.17
C ASN A 87 -2.59 10.32 4.65
N ALA A 88 -1.50 10.36 3.89
CA ALA A 88 -1.50 10.15 2.44
C ALA A 88 -2.01 8.74 2.07
N ASP A 89 -1.63 7.69 2.81
CA ASP A 89 -2.20 6.34 2.60
C ASP A 89 -3.70 6.30 2.89
N ALA A 90 -4.13 6.90 4.01
CA ALA A 90 -5.55 6.97 4.36
C ALA A 90 -6.37 7.77 3.34
N MET A 91 -5.77 8.80 2.72
CA MET A 91 -6.37 9.62 1.66
C MET A 91 -6.27 8.99 0.26
N GLY A 92 -5.67 7.79 0.13
CA GLY A 92 -5.61 7.05 -1.13
C GLY A 92 -4.62 7.61 -2.16
N PHE A 93 -3.49 8.17 -1.69
CA PHE A 93 -2.40 8.61 -2.56
C PHE A 93 -1.55 7.44 -3.06
N ASN A 94 -1.45 6.37 -2.27
CA ASN A 94 -0.68 5.16 -2.61
C ASN A 94 0.82 5.45 -2.88
N SER A 95 1.40 6.45 -2.21
CA SER A 95 2.78 6.95 -2.38
C SER A 95 3.84 6.01 -1.80
N TYR A 96 3.94 4.83 -2.39
CA TYR A 96 4.95 3.83 -2.07
C TYR A 96 5.99 3.74 -3.18
N ASN A 97 7.17 3.20 -2.86
CA ASN A 97 8.19 2.91 -3.87
C ASN A 97 7.67 1.99 -5.01
N GLY A 98 6.57 1.27 -4.78
CA GLY A 98 5.84 0.44 -5.76
C GLY A 98 4.76 1.13 -6.59
N GLY A 99 4.47 2.43 -6.37
CA GLY A 99 3.57 3.23 -7.21
C GLY A 99 2.08 2.84 -7.21
N GLY A 100 1.63 1.95 -6.31
CA GLY A 100 0.22 1.58 -6.24
C GLY A 100 -0.13 0.59 -5.14
N ASP A 101 0.65 -0.48 -4.97
CA ASP A 101 0.48 -1.44 -3.87
C ASP A 101 1.73 -1.53 -3.00
N LYS A 102 1.53 -1.81 -1.71
CA LYS A 102 2.63 -2.05 -0.77
C LYS A 102 3.27 -3.38 -1.17
N GLN A 103 4.52 -3.34 -1.65
CA GLN A 103 5.26 -4.55 -2.05
C GLN A 103 5.84 -5.25 -0.82
N ILE A 104 4.97 -5.74 0.06
CA ILE A 104 5.36 -6.52 1.24
C ILE A 104 5.22 -7.99 0.89
N ILE A 105 6.33 -8.74 0.97
CA ILE A 105 6.39 -10.15 0.57
C ILE A 105 6.74 -11.02 1.77
N ILE A 106 6.02 -12.14 1.89
CA ILE A 106 6.26 -13.11 2.95
C ILE A 106 7.34 -14.11 2.54
N ALA A 107 8.56 -13.91 3.05
CA ALA A 107 9.70 -14.80 2.86
C ALA A 107 10.76 -14.57 3.95
N SER A 108 11.73 -15.46 4.08
CA SER A 108 12.85 -15.28 5.01
C SER A 108 13.90 -14.27 4.51
N SER A 109 14.01 -14.08 3.19
CA SER A 109 14.90 -13.12 2.54
C SER A 109 14.47 -12.93 1.07
N ILE A 110 15.07 -11.94 0.39
CA ILE A 110 14.90 -11.75 -1.06
C ILE A 110 15.40 -12.97 -1.84
N SER A 111 16.55 -13.53 -1.46
CA SER A 111 17.09 -14.72 -2.11
C SER A 111 16.19 -15.95 -1.91
N ALA A 112 15.57 -16.08 -0.73
CA ALA A 112 14.59 -17.12 -0.46
C ALA A 112 13.34 -16.93 -1.33
N PHE A 113 12.80 -15.70 -1.39
CA PHE A 113 11.68 -15.38 -2.28
C PHE A 113 12.00 -15.70 -3.75
N MET A 114 13.15 -15.27 -4.25
CA MET A 114 13.57 -15.55 -5.63
C MET A 114 13.68 -17.05 -5.91
N SER A 115 14.06 -17.85 -4.91
CA SER A 115 14.20 -19.30 -5.06
C SER A 115 12.87 -20.07 -4.97
N GLN A 116 11.78 -19.43 -4.53
CA GLN A 116 10.47 -20.08 -4.44
C GLN A 116 9.93 -20.46 -5.82
N ALA A 117 9.24 -21.60 -5.89
CA ALA A 117 8.52 -22.00 -7.09
C ALA A 117 7.42 -20.97 -7.42
N GLY A 118 7.28 -20.61 -8.69
CA GLY A 118 6.30 -19.61 -9.14
C GLY A 118 6.72 -18.15 -8.97
N SER A 119 7.88 -17.86 -8.36
CA SER A 119 8.39 -16.48 -8.22
C SER A 119 8.78 -15.82 -9.55
N GLY A 120 9.06 -16.63 -10.58
CA GLY A 120 9.65 -16.17 -11.84
C GLY A 120 11.17 -15.96 -11.80
N PHE A 121 11.81 -16.16 -10.64
CA PHE A 121 13.26 -15.97 -10.43
C PHE A 121 13.98 -17.27 -10.03
N SER A 122 13.32 -18.43 -10.05
CA SER A 122 13.93 -19.70 -9.68
C SER A 122 15.09 -20.07 -10.62
N ALA A 123 15.92 -21.04 -10.21
CA ALA A 123 16.98 -21.57 -11.07
C ALA A 123 16.42 -22.00 -12.45
N GLY A 124 17.14 -21.66 -13.52
CA GLY A 124 16.70 -21.94 -14.91
C GLY A 124 15.75 -20.89 -15.52
N SER A 125 15.25 -19.93 -14.75
CA SER A 125 14.37 -18.86 -15.26
C SER A 125 15.08 -17.80 -16.13
N GLY A 126 16.40 -17.73 -16.07
CA GLY A 126 17.20 -16.63 -16.64
C GLY A 126 17.24 -15.36 -15.77
N PHE A 127 16.48 -15.31 -14.67
CA PHE A 127 16.39 -14.18 -13.74
C PHE A 127 16.83 -14.51 -12.32
N SER A 128 17.45 -15.68 -12.12
CA SER A 128 17.87 -16.16 -10.81
C SER A 128 18.94 -15.30 -10.15
N VAL A 129 19.12 -15.49 -8.84
CA VAL A 129 20.25 -14.91 -8.10
C VAL A 129 21.55 -15.30 -8.83
N GLY A 130 22.42 -14.31 -9.07
CA GLY A 130 23.68 -14.53 -9.78
C GLY A 130 23.58 -14.63 -11.31
N SER A 131 22.41 -14.42 -11.92
CA SER A 131 22.22 -14.43 -13.39
C SER A 131 22.90 -13.28 -14.15
N GLY A 132 23.61 -12.38 -13.46
CA GLY A 132 24.17 -11.15 -14.03
C GLY A 132 23.13 -10.05 -14.34
N LYS A 133 21.83 -10.31 -14.12
CA LYS A 133 20.73 -9.36 -14.37
C LYS A 133 20.39 -8.44 -13.19
N GLY A 134 21.01 -8.64 -12.03
CA GLY A 134 20.89 -7.72 -10.88
C GLY A 134 19.51 -7.65 -10.21
N TYR A 135 18.58 -8.59 -10.47
CA TYR A 135 17.22 -8.55 -9.94
C TYR A 135 17.14 -8.59 -8.41
N SER A 136 18.07 -9.26 -7.73
CA SER A 136 18.12 -9.26 -6.26
C SER A 136 18.29 -7.85 -5.69
N THR A 137 19.10 -7.01 -6.35
CA THR A 137 19.32 -5.61 -5.94
C THR A 137 18.10 -4.75 -6.25
N ALA A 138 17.51 -4.94 -7.44
CA ALA A 138 16.30 -4.22 -7.82
C ALA A 138 15.12 -4.53 -6.88
N LEU A 139 14.94 -5.81 -6.51
CA LEU A 139 13.95 -6.23 -5.53
C LEU A 139 14.25 -5.66 -4.15
N SER A 140 15.52 -5.60 -3.73
CA SER A 140 15.89 -5.02 -2.43
C SER A 140 15.57 -3.54 -2.28
N GLY A 141 15.50 -2.79 -3.38
CA GLY A 141 15.12 -1.38 -3.35
C GLY A 141 13.61 -1.14 -3.41
N SER A 142 12.82 -2.15 -3.78
CA SER A 142 11.39 -2.01 -4.12
C SER A 142 10.45 -2.88 -3.29
N VAL A 143 10.97 -3.91 -2.63
CA VAL A 143 10.21 -4.91 -1.87
C VAL A 143 10.66 -4.93 -0.42
N GLN A 144 9.68 -4.97 0.48
CA GLN A 144 9.89 -5.21 1.90
C GLN A 144 9.60 -6.67 2.24
N ILE A 145 10.55 -7.38 2.85
CA ILE A 145 10.39 -8.79 3.21
C ILE A 145 9.92 -8.90 4.67
N VAL A 146 8.88 -9.68 4.91
CA VAL A 146 8.36 -10.01 6.24
C VAL A 146 8.28 -11.51 6.39
N SER A 147 9.12 -12.10 7.25
CA SER A 147 9.18 -13.56 7.44
C SER A 147 7.96 -14.18 8.15
N GLY A 148 7.06 -13.36 8.71
CA GLY A 148 5.81 -13.81 9.32
C GLY A 148 5.21 -12.73 10.23
N ALA A 149 4.14 -13.08 10.96
CA ALA A 149 3.46 -12.14 11.86
C ALA A 149 4.39 -11.52 12.91
N ALA A 150 5.38 -12.26 13.40
CA ALA A 150 6.35 -11.77 14.39
C ALA A 150 7.28 -10.65 13.85
N SER A 151 7.55 -10.64 12.54
CA SER A 151 8.43 -9.66 11.89
C SER A 151 7.66 -8.50 11.25
N ILE A 152 6.33 -8.46 11.38
CA ILE A 152 5.50 -7.37 10.86
C ILE A 152 5.84 -6.02 11.51
N SER A 153 6.40 -6.03 12.71
CA SER A 153 6.90 -4.86 13.45
C SER A 153 8.04 -4.12 12.74
N SER A 154 8.74 -4.77 11.81
CA SER A 154 9.71 -4.14 10.91
C SER A 154 9.06 -3.19 9.90
N THR A 155 7.78 -3.41 9.62
CA THR A 155 7.03 -2.70 8.57
C THR A 155 5.94 -1.82 9.15
N TYR A 156 5.33 -2.22 10.27
CA TYR A 156 4.25 -1.49 10.94
C TYR A 156 4.61 -1.16 12.39
N VAL A 157 4.05 -0.09 12.94
CA VAL A 157 4.26 0.34 14.32
C VAL A 157 3.36 -0.48 15.27
N VAL A 158 3.69 -1.76 15.45
CA VAL A 158 2.95 -2.71 16.32
C VAL A 158 3.74 -3.10 17.58
N SER A 159 4.78 -2.34 17.95
CA SER A 159 5.59 -2.62 19.14
C SER A 159 4.78 -2.46 20.43
N ALA A 160 5.21 -3.11 21.52
CA ALA A 160 4.63 -2.88 22.84
C ALA A 160 4.62 -1.38 23.18
N GLY A 161 3.51 -0.88 23.74
CA GLY A 161 3.33 0.54 24.07
C GLY A 161 2.87 1.45 22.92
N SER A 162 2.76 0.93 21.69
CA SER A 162 2.29 1.72 20.53
C SER A 162 0.79 2.00 20.51
N GLY A 163 0.00 1.29 21.32
CA GLY A 163 -1.47 1.25 21.20
C GLY A 163 -1.98 0.36 20.07
N PHE A 164 -1.09 -0.18 19.22
CA PHE A 164 -1.40 -1.07 18.10
C PHE A 164 -0.70 -2.43 18.21
N SER A 165 -0.23 -2.80 19.40
CA SER A 165 0.42 -4.10 19.61
C SER A 165 -0.54 -5.26 19.34
N SER A 166 0.00 -6.44 19.02
CA SER A 166 -0.81 -7.66 18.90
C SER A 166 -1.70 -7.85 20.13
N GLY A 167 -3.00 -8.11 19.92
CA GLY A 167 -3.98 -8.28 21.00
C GLY A 167 -4.53 -6.98 21.60
N SER A 168 -4.11 -5.79 21.14
CA SER A 168 -4.65 -4.50 21.60
C SER A 168 -6.07 -4.19 21.11
N GLY A 169 -6.61 -4.99 20.18
CA GLY A 169 -7.85 -4.69 19.46
C GLY A 169 -7.67 -3.72 18.29
N ASN A 170 -6.55 -2.98 18.22
CA ASN A 170 -6.31 -1.95 17.21
C ASN A 170 -5.17 -2.29 16.23
N SER A 171 -4.58 -3.48 16.33
CA SER A 171 -3.35 -3.83 15.59
C SER A 171 -3.46 -3.74 14.07
N GLN A 172 -4.66 -3.88 13.51
CA GLN A 172 -4.92 -3.74 12.08
C GLN A 172 -4.82 -2.29 11.58
N PHE A 173 -4.84 -1.31 12.48
CA PHE A 173 -4.76 0.12 12.16
C PHE A 173 -3.37 0.71 12.38
N ALA A 174 -2.37 -0.14 12.65
CA ALA A 174 -1.02 0.31 12.89
C ALA A 174 -0.48 1.08 11.70
N ALA A 175 0.11 2.25 11.96
CA ALA A 175 0.75 3.04 10.91
C ALA A 175 1.93 2.27 10.30
N LEU A 176 2.13 2.47 9.00
CA LEU A 176 3.27 1.94 8.27
C LEU A 176 4.54 2.72 8.65
N ARG A 177 5.67 2.03 8.78
CA ARG A 177 6.98 2.64 8.92
C ARG A 177 7.41 3.16 7.55
N THR A 178 7.54 4.48 7.43
CA THR A 178 7.88 5.17 6.17
C THR A 178 9.17 4.64 5.53
N THR A 179 10.17 4.34 6.36
CA THR A 179 11.46 3.78 5.92
C THR A 179 11.37 2.35 5.39
N ALA A 180 10.35 1.58 5.76
CA ALA A 180 10.25 0.16 5.40
C ALA A 180 9.79 -0.07 3.97
N VAL A 181 8.97 0.82 3.40
CA VAL A 181 8.45 0.68 2.03
C VAL A 181 8.70 1.92 1.16
N GLY A 182 9.57 2.82 1.62
CA GLY A 182 9.83 4.10 0.96
C GLY A 182 8.57 4.96 0.83
N ALA A 183 7.73 4.99 1.87
CA ALA A 183 6.58 5.89 1.88
C ALA A 183 7.07 7.31 2.17
N THR A 184 6.69 8.25 1.33
CA THR A 184 7.10 9.66 1.44
C THR A 184 5.93 10.53 1.84
N ASP A 185 6.24 11.61 2.56
CA ASP A 185 5.28 12.68 2.79
C ASP A 185 4.93 13.35 1.46
N GLU A 186 3.67 13.76 1.34
CA GLU A 186 3.12 14.35 0.13
C GLU A 186 3.10 15.87 0.20
N THR A 187 3.18 16.49 -0.99
CA THR A 187 3.20 17.94 -1.10
C THR A 187 1.92 18.54 -0.50
N ALA A 188 2.05 19.72 0.09
CA ALA A 188 0.99 20.32 0.89
C ALA A 188 -0.32 20.55 0.12
N GLY A 189 -1.43 20.20 0.78
CA GLY A 189 -2.79 20.53 0.36
C GLY A 189 -3.15 20.23 -1.09
N VAL A 190 -3.59 21.26 -1.82
CA VAL A 190 -4.17 21.15 -3.17
C VAL A 190 -3.15 21.07 -4.32
N THR A 191 -1.87 20.92 -4.01
CA THR A 191 -0.79 20.87 -5.01
C THR A 191 -0.71 19.53 -5.74
N THR A 192 -1.45 18.53 -5.27
CA THR A 192 -1.60 17.21 -5.89
C THR A 192 -3.07 16.98 -6.23
N LEU A 193 -3.34 16.14 -7.24
CA LEU A 193 -4.72 15.81 -7.63
C LEU A 193 -5.51 15.20 -6.46
N LYS A 194 -4.90 14.27 -5.73
CA LYS A 194 -5.54 13.61 -4.58
C LYS A 194 -5.72 14.55 -3.39
N GLY A 195 -4.76 15.45 -3.16
CA GLY A 195 -4.88 16.46 -2.12
C GLY A 195 -6.00 17.47 -2.43
N ALA A 196 -6.14 17.87 -3.69
CA ALA A 196 -7.25 18.71 -4.14
C ALA A 196 -8.61 18.04 -3.93
N MET A 197 -8.76 16.76 -4.32
CA MET A 197 -9.98 15.99 -4.10
C MET A 197 -10.35 15.91 -2.61
N ALA A 198 -9.38 15.59 -1.75
CA ALA A 198 -9.66 15.48 -0.32
C ALA A 198 -9.97 16.84 0.34
N VAL A 199 -9.35 17.93 -0.11
CA VAL A 199 -9.66 19.28 0.40
C VAL A 199 -11.09 19.69 0.03
N MET A 200 -11.65 19.22 -1.08
CA MET A 200 -13.06 19.46 -1.42
C MET A 200 -14.00 18.86 -0.37
N ASP A 201 -13.79 17.58 0.00
CA ASP A 201 -14.60 16.90 1.02
C ASP A 201 -14.46 17.57 2.40
N ILE A 202 -13.25 18.02 2.74
CA ILE A 202 -12.99 18.75 3.99
C ILE A 202 -13.68 20.12 3.97
N ALA A 203 -13.70 20.81 2.82
CA ALA A 203 -14.41 22.08 2.69
C ALA A 203 -15.93 21.90 2.81
N GLU A 204 -16.50 20.85 2.19
CA GLU A 204 -17.92 20.50 2.34
C GLU A 204 -18.27 20.20 3.80
N THR A 205 -17.41 19.45 4.48
CA THR A 205 -17.54 19.19 5.93
C THR A 205 -17.52 20.49 6.73
N ALA A 206 -16.62 21.43 6.40
CA ALA A 206 -16.53 22.71 7.09
C ALA A 206 -17.76 23.60 6.88
N ILE A 207 -18.33 23.61 5.66
CA ILE A 207 -19.59 24.32 5.36
C ILE A 207 -20.73 23.72 6.20
N THR A 208 -20.87 22.39 6.18
CA THR A 208 -21.92 21.68 6.93
C THR A 208 -21.86 21.94 8.45
N ASN A 209 -20.67 22.15 9.00
CA ASN A 209 -20.50 22.45 10.43
C ASN A 209 -20.85 23.89 10.81
N LEU A 210 -20.90 24.81 9.84
CA LEU A 210 -21.19 26.23 10.06
C LEU A 210 -22.65 26.60 9.79
N ASP A 211 -23.34 25.84 8.93
CA ASP A 211 -24.79 25.94 8.68
C ASP A 211 -25.63 25.49 9.90
#